data_AF-A0A9X2VPD0-F1
#
_entry.id   AF-A0A9X2VPD0-F1
#
_cell.length_a   1.000
_cell.length_b   1.000
_cell.length_c   1.000
_cell.angle_alpha   90.00
_cell.angle_beta   90.00
_cell.angle_gamma   90.00
#
_symmetry.space_group_name_H-M   'P 1'
#
loop_
_entity.id
_entity.type
_entity.pdbx_description
1 polymer ?
#
loop_
_entity_poly.entity_id
_entity_poly.type
_entity_poly.pdbx_seq_one_letter_code
_entity_poly.pdbx_strand_id
1 'polypeptide(L)'
;MKISLRRAAAVCALAMPLALGTSGIAMADAYDAFDATAGPHGAVADVVHAGTGYGHGGYHGAFFEDHSVAGPDGASSEWTFATVGDDGEVTYVTVLDTAGPDGASSSFEASAGSHGW
;
A
#
# COMPACT_ATOMS: atom_id res chain seq x y z
N MET A 1 40.87 -21.86 -3.58
CA MET A 1 40.10 -20.74 -2.99
C MET A 1 38.81 -20.63 -3.78
N LYS A 2 37.69 -21.13 -3.22
CA LYS A 2 36.39 -21.26 -3.92
C LYS A 2 35.67 -19.91 -3.85
N ILE A 3 35.60 -19.20 -4.97
CA ILE A 3 34.78 -17.99 -5.10
C ILE A 3 33.32 -18.43 -4.96
N SER A 4 32.67 -17.92 -3.92
CA SER A 4 31.38 -18.37 -3.43
C SER A 4 30.26 -18.04 -4.42
N LEU A 5 29.46 -19.07 -4.67
CA LEU A 5 28.18 -19.10 -5.37
C LEU A 5 27.12 -18.29 -4.59
N ARG A 6 27.28 -16.96 -4.49
CA ARG A 6 26.32 -16.05 -3.79
C ARG A 6 25.88 -14.84 -4.62
N ARG A 7 26.21 -14.79 -5.91
CA ARG A 7 25.71 -13.75 -6.85
C ARG A 7 24.76 -14.31 -7.90
N ALA A 8 24.02 -15.35 -7.57
CA ALA A 8 23.11 -16.05 -8.47
C ALA A 8 21.69 -16.07 -7.89
N ALA A 9 21.05 -14.91 -7.75
CA ALA A 9 19.60 -14.80 -7.51
C ALA A 9 19.11 -13.36 -7.68
N ALA A 10 19.30 -12.73 -8.84
CA ALA A 10 18.62 -11.45 -9.13
C ALA A 10 18.54 -11.15 -10.64
N VAL A 11 18.47 -12.17 -11.50
CA VAL A 11 18.25 -11.98 -12.94
C VAL A 11 17.39 -13.14 -13.41
N CYS A 12 16.34 -12.82 -14.18
CA CYS A 12 15.33 -13.68 -14.80
C CYS A 12 13.97 -13.77 -14.06
N ALA A 13 13.13 -12.75 -14.27
CA ALA A 13 11.70 -12.95 -14.52
C ALA A 13 11.12 -11.77 -15.31
N LEU A 14 11.00 -11.97 -16.63
CA LEU A 14 10.01 -11.38 -17.54
C LEU A 14 9.72 -9.87 -17.44
N ALA A 15 10.41 -9.11 -18.30
CA ALA A 15 9.85 -7.90 -18.89
C ALA A 15 8.69 -8.28 -19.82
N MET A 16 7.51 -8.54 -19.26
CA MET A 16 6.26 -8.33 -19.95
C MET A 16 5.55 -7.19 -19.23
N PRO A 17 5.14 -6.10 -19.91
CA PRO A 17 4.15 -5.20 -19.37
C PRO A 17 2.84 -5.98 -19.18
N LEU A 18 2.67 -6.59 -18.00
CA LEU A 18 1.36 -6.99 -17.52
C LEU A 18 0.76 -5.73 -16.94
N ALA A 19 0.09 -4.94 -17.79
CA ALA A 19 -0.93 -4.04 -17.30
C ALA A 19 -2.04 -4.94 -16.72
N LEU A 20 -2.03 -5.13 -15.40
CA LEU A 20 -3.16 -5.73 -14.72
C LEU A 20 -4.23 -4.64 -14.73
N GLY A 21 -5.22 -4.79 -15.62
CA GLY A 21 -6.22 -3.74 -15.84
C GLY A 21 -6.92 -3.35 -14.54
N THR A 22 -7.20 -2.05 -14.40
CA THR A 22 -8.03 -1.45 -13.36
C THR A 22 -9.22 -2.36 -13.02
N SER A 23 -9.26 -2.94 -11.83
CA SER A 23 -10.44 -3.65 -11.32
C SER A 23 -11.04 -2.85 -10.19
N GLY A 24 -12.25 -2.34 -10.38
CA GLY A 24 -13.08 -1.71 -9.34
C GLY A 24 -14.26 -2.61 -9.00
N ILE A 25 -14.42 -2.99 -7.73
CA ILE A 25 -15.59 -3.71 -7.22
C ILE A 25 -16.32 -2.76 -6.28
N ALA A 26 -17.52 -2.32 -6.66
CA ALA A 26 -18.43 -1.62 -5.76
C ALA A 26 -19.50 -2.60 -5.27
N MET A 27 -19.51 -2.85 -3.97
CA MET A 27 -20.56 -3.52 -3.20
C MET A 27 -21.40 -2.45 -2.48
N ALA A 28 -22.56 -2.83 -1.94
CA ALA A 28 -23.41 -1.89 -1.19
C ALA A 28 -22.68 -1.18 -0.05
N ASP A 29 -21.73 -1.88 0.56
CA ASP A 29 -21.03 -1.48 1.79
C ASP A 29 -19.51 -1.43 1.62
N ALA A 30 -18.98 -1.64 0.40
CA ALA A 30 -17.54 -1.68 0.16
C ALA A 30 -17.18 -1.25 -1.27
N TYR A 31 -16.02 -0.67 -1.43
CA TYR A 31 -15.40 -0.26 -2.67
C TYR A 31 -13.95 -0.72 -2.63
N ASP A 32 -13.56 -1.51 -3.62
CA ASP A 32 -12.19 -1.95 -3.84
C ASP A 32 -11.76 -1.49 -5.22
N ALA A 33 -10.64 -0.80 -5.34
CA ALA A 33 -9.98 -0.51 -6.59
C ALA A 33 -8.51 -0.90 -6.51
N PHE A 34 -8.03 -1.52 -7.57
CA PHE A 34 -6.64 -1.92 -7.71
C PHE A 34 -6.17 -1.62 -9.14
N ASP A 35 -5.04 -0.95 -9.26
CA ASP A 35 -4.29 -0.80 -10.50
C ASP A 35 -2.83 -1.17 -10.26
N ALA A 36 -2.22 -1.86 -11.21
CA ALA A 36 -0.78 -2.09 -11.16
C ALA A 36 -0.19 -2.20 -12.56
N THR A 37 0.94 -1.52 -12.73
CA THR A 37 1.69 -1.50 -13.99
C THR A 37 3.15 -1.78 -13.72
N ALA A 38 3.75 -2.67 -14.51
CA ALA A 38 5.18 -2.94 -14.48
C ALA A 38 5.83 -2.72 -15.85
N GLY A 39 7.06 -2.21 -15.84
CA GLY A 39 7.84 -1.92 -17.04
C GLY A 39 9.34 -1.91 -16.80
N PRO A 40 10.14 -1.60 -17.84
CA PRO A 40 11.60 -1.64 -17.77
C PRO A 40 12.22 -0.71 -16.73
N HIS A 41 11.47 0.29 -16.27
CA HIS A 41 11.91 1.29 -15.30
C HIS A 41 11.37 1.07 -13.89
N GLY A 42 10.61 0.00 -13.67
CA GLY A 42 10.01 -0.30 -12.37
C GLY A 42 8.57 -0.77 -12.44
N ALA A 43 7.94 -0.88 -11.28
CA ALA A 43 6.53 -1.17 -11.09
C ALA A 43 5.88 -0.08 -10.25
N VAL A 44 4.60 0.17 -10.51
CA VAL A 44 3.70 1.04 -9.76
C VAL A 44 2.47 0.22 -9.42
N ALA A 45 1.95 0.38 -8.21
CA ALA A 45 0.69 -0.20 -7.77
C ALA A 45 -0.09 0.83 -6.95
N ASP A 46 -1.39 0.88 -7.19
CA ASP A 46 -2.37 1.71 -6.51
C ASP A 46 -3.47 0.81 -5.97
N VAL A 47 -3.77 0.93 -4.67
CA VAL A 47 -4.83 0.19 -3.99
C VAL A 47 -5.71 1.19 -3.27
N VAL A 48 -7.02 1.10 -3.47
CA VAL A 48 -8.01 1.83 -2.68
C VAL A 48 -9.03 0.83 -2.16
N HIS A 49 -9.25 0.84 -0.86
CA HIS A 49 -10.32 0.14 -0.20
C HIS A 49 -11.12 1.15 0.64
N ALA A 50 -12.43 1.16 0.48
CA ALA A 50 -13.33 1.95 1.31
C ALA A 50 -14.56 1.11 1.62
N GLY A 51 -14.89 0.91 2.89
CA GLY A 51 -16.07 0.13 3.22
C GLY A 51 -16.72 0.56 4.51
N THR A 52 -18.05 0.51 4.55
CA THR A 52 -18.90 0.82 5.70
C THR A 52 -19.53 -0.46 6.22
N GLY A 53 -18.84 -1.17 7.11
CA GLY A 53 -19.34 -2.40 7.72
C GLY A 53 -18.55 -2.78 8.97
N TYR A 54 -19.01 -3.78 9.73
CA TYR A 54 -18.26 -4.37 10.84
C TYR A 54 -17.04 -5.13 10.28
N GLY A 55 -15.90 -4.45 10.18
CA GLY A 55 -14.63 -5.00 9.72
C GLY A 55 -13.75 -5.50 10.88
N HIS A 56 -12.83 -6.42 10.56
CA HIS A 56 -11.94 -7.13 11.49
C HIS A 56 -11.32 -6.20 12.55
N GLY A 57 -11.80 -6.25 13.80
CA GLY A 57 -11.33 -5.41 14.90
C GLY A 57 -12.39 -4.53 15.59
N GLY A 58 -13.65 -4.54 15.16
CA GLY A 58 -14.72 -3.73 15.78
C GLY A 58 -14.72 -2.28 15.30
N TYR A 59 -14.25 -2.06 14.08
CA TYR A 59 -14.27 -0.76 13.45
C TYR A 59 -15.40 -0.68 12.41
N HIS A 60 -16.14 0.42 12.45
CA HIS A 60 -17.13 0.83 11.48
C HIS A 60 -16.50 1.78 10.47
N GLY A 61 -16.55 1.46 9.18
CA GLY A 61 -16.05 2.41 8.18
C GLY A 61 -14.53 2.45 8.14
N ALA A 62 -13.93 1.70 7.21
CA ALA A 62 -12.50 1.71 6.97
C ALA A 62 -12.21 2.27 5.58
N PHE A 63 -11.28 3.22 5.51
CA PHE A 63 -10.65 3.67 4.28
C PHE A 63 -9.17 3.29 4.33
N PHE A 64 -8.67 2.74 3.24
CA PHE A 64 -7.28 2.43 3.04
C PHE A 64 -6.90 2.80 1.61
N GLU A 65 -5.82 3.53 1.45
CA GLU A 65 -5.22 3.85 0.15
C GLU A 65 -3.73 3.54 0.25
N ASP A 66 -3.17 2.85 -0.74
CA ASP A 66 -1.73 2.62 -0.87
C ASP A 66 -1.29 2.96 -2.29
N HIS A 67 -0.19 3.70 -2.38
CA HIS A 67 0.54 3.97 -3.59
C HIS A 67 1.97 3.49 -3.42
N SER A 68 2.37 2.52 -4.25
CA SER A 68 3.66 1.87 -4.17
C SER A 68 4.41 1.94 -5.49
N VAL A 69 5.69 2.30 -5.44
CA VAL A 69 6.59 2.36 -6.61
C VAL A 69 7.87 1.60 -6.29
N ALA A 70 8.38 0.82 -7.23
CA ALA A 70 9.67 0.15 -7.11
C ALA A 70 10.42 0.14 -8.43
N GLY A 71 11.70 0.52 -8.44
CA GLY A 71 12.55 0.59 -9.62
C GLY A 71 14.04 0.39 -9.31
N PRO A 72 14.91 0.55 -10.32
CA PRO A 72 16.35 0.37 -10.15
C PRO A 72 16.99 1.26 -9.09
N ASP A 73 16.40 2.44 -8.87
CA ASP A 73 16.92 3.47 -7.96
C ASP A 73 16.30 3.42 -6.56
N GLY A 74 15.42 2.44 -6.29
CA GLY A 74 14.78 2.27 -4.99
C GLY A 74 13.29 1.95 -5.07
N ALA A 75 12.63 1.97 -3.93
CA ALA A 75 11.20 1.77 -3.76
C ALA A 75 10.63 2.77 -2.75
N SER A 76 9.36 3.11 -2.93
CA SER A 76 8.57 3.91 -1.99
C SER A 76 7.17 3.32 -1.86
N SER A 77 6.58 3.43 -0.68
CA SER A 77 5.18 3.13 -0.43
C SER A 77 4.62 4.23 0.45
N GLU A 78 3.51 4.81 0.03
CA GLU A 78 2.72 5.75 0.79
C GLU A 78 1.35 5.14 1.00
N TRP A 79 0.93 5.02 2.25
CA TRP A 79 -0.41 4.53 2.54
C TRP A 79 -1.10 5.38 3.59
N THR A 80 -2.39 5.57 3.37
CA THR A 80 -3.30 6.25 4.27
C THR A 80 -4.34 5.25 4.76
N PHE A 81 -4.58 5.26 6.06
CA PHE A 81 -5.61 4.46 6.72
C PHE A 81 -6.48 5.37 7.58
N ALA A 82 -7.79 5.28 7.41
CA ALA A 82 -8.76 5.96 8.26
C ALA A 82 -9.83 4.98 8.73
N THR A 83 -10.23 5.09 9.98
CA THR A 83 -11.22 4.20 10.58
C THR A 83 -12.08 4.92 11.61
N VAL A 84 -13.31 4.42 11.83
CA VAL A 84 -14.16 4.84 12.95
C VAL A 84 -14.42 3.64 13.87
N GLY A 85 -14.21 3.79 15.18
CA GLY A 85 -14.52 2.79 16.20
C GLY A 85 -15.99 2.79 16.61
N ASP A 86 -16.42 1.73 17.29
CA ASP A 86 -17.77 1.59 17.88
C ASP A 86 -18.14 2.74 18.84
N ASP A 87 -17.14 3.37 19.46
CA ASP A 87 -17.28 4.50 20.39
C ASP A 87 -17.22 5.87 19.71
N GLY A 88 -17.18 5.91 18.37
CA GLY A 88 -17.03 7.12 17.59
C GLY A 88 -15.61 7.70 17.59
N GLU A 89 -14.61 6.95 18.07
CA GLU A 89 -13.20 7.28 17.85
C GLU A 89 -12.91 7.26 16.35
N VAL A 90 -12.38 8.35 15.82
CA VAL A 90 -11.86 8.40 14.46
C VAL A 90 -10.34 8.34 14.54
N THR A 91 -9.74 7.39 13.85
CA THR A 91 -8.28 7.31 13.68
C THR A 91 -7.94 7.57 12.22
N TYR A 92 -6.91 8.39 12.01
CA TYR A 92 -6.33 8.65 10.70
C TYR A 92 -4.81 8.49 10.80
N VAL A 93 -4.23 7.69 9.92
CA VAL A 93 -2.80 7.42 9.83
C VAL A 93 -2.37 7.59 8.39
N THR A 94 -1.23 8.23 8.16
CA THR A 94 -0.52 8.22 6.88
C THR A 94 0.92 7.85 7.13
N VAL A 95 1.45 6.97 6.31
CA VAL A 95 2.84 6.50 6.38
C VAL A 95 3.47 6.64 5.01
N LEU A 96 4.73 7.07 5.01
CA LEU A 96 5.60 7.08 3.84
C LEU A 96 6.86 6.32 4.19
N ASP A 97 7.11 5.24 3.46
CA ASP A 97 8.33 4.45 3.51
C ASP A 97 9.10 4.63 2.21
N THR A 98 10.41 4.81 2.30
CA THR A 98 11.31 4.88 1.14
C THR A 98 12.56 4.06 1.39
N ALA A 99 13.07 3.41 0.36
CA ALA A 99 14.31 2.65 0.41
C ALA A 99 15.05 2.78 -0.92
N GLY A 100 16.34 3.10 -0.87
CA GLY A 100 17.18 3.24 -2.07
C GLY A 100 18.66 3.01 -1.78
N PRO A 101 19.53 3.30 -2.76
CA PRO A 101 20.99 3.16 -2.63
C PRO A 101 21.58 3.92 -1.44
N ASP A 102 20.93 5.02 -1.05
CA ASP A 102 21.38 5.91 0.02
C ASP A 102 20.81 5.54 1.41
N GLY A 103 20.00 4.48 1.49
CA GLY A 103 19.41 3.97 2.73
C GLY A 103 17.89 3.88 2.70
N ALA A 104 17.31 3.63 3.87
CA ALA A 104 15.86 3.55 4.05
C ALA A 104 15.39 4.59 5.08
N SER A 105 14.21 5.15 4.86
CA SER A 105 13.55 6.07 5.78
C SER A 105 12.05 5.80 5.87
N SER A 106 11.47 6.17 7.00
CA SER A 106 10.06 6.01 7.28
C SER A 106 9.58 7.25 8.03
N SER A 107 8.42 7.75 7.66
CA SER A 107 7.72 8.83 8.36
C SER A 107 6.26 8.45 8.49
N PHE A 108 5.65 8.81 9.62
CA PHE A 108 4.23 8.60 9.82
C PHE A 108 3.60 9.84 10.47
N GLU A 109 2.37 10.10 10.09
CA GLU A 109 1.48 11.07 10.72
C GLU A 109 0.26 10.33 11.23
N ALA A 110 -0.11 10.55 12.48
CA ALA A 110 -1.28 9.94 13.07
C ALA A 110 -2.09 10.99 13.83
N SER A 111 -3.40 10.96 13.66
CA SER A 111 -4.35 11.75 14.44
C SER A 111 -5.50 10.86 14.88
N ALA A 112 -5.97 11.11 16.10
CA ALA A 112 -7.15 10.45 16.63
C ALA A 112 -8.02 11.49 17.32
N GLY A 113 -9.33 11.32 17.22
CA GLY A 113 -10.30 12.17 17.91
C GLY A 113 -11.56 11.38 18.21
N SER A 114 -12.13 11.61 19.38
CA SER A 114 -13.44 11.05 19.75
C SER A 114 -14.48 12.16 19.75
N HIS A 115 -15.66 11.87 19.20
CA HIS A 115 -16.85 12.66 19.50
C HIS A 115 -17.55 12.02 20.69
N GLY A 116 -17.39 12.63 21.88
CA GLY A 116 -18.22 12.30 23.04
C GLY A 116 -19.65 12.79 22.78
N TRP A 117 -20.58 11.85 22.61
CA TRP A 117 -22.02 12.13 22.58
C TRP A 117 -22.61 12.04 24.00
#